data_AF-A0A3N5FGY4-F1
#
_entry.id   AF-A0A3N5FGY4-F1
#
_cell.length_a   1.000
_cell.length_b   1.000
_cell.length_c   1.000
_cell.angle_alpha   90.00
_cell.angle_beta   90.00
_cell.angle_gamma   90.00
#
_symmetry.space_group_name_H-M   'P 1'
#
loop_
_entity.id
_entity.type
_entity.pdbx_description
1 polymer ?
#
loop_
_entity_poly.entity_id
_entity_poly.type
_entity_poly.pdbx_seq_one_letter_code
_entity_poly.pdbx_strand_id
1 'polypeptide(L)'
;MGQEISYCLNCQNQLRSIDFEKGKAYKLLGLEAVCADCAPEALKTLPPEKLQALQRAMGAPPPTPPRRGTERMPLATSTPKRGTERVPMATGSSSRRIPAVEDGRNLRSVLLFVAFLAVAILAAFFALSGRRTSEIAPRPTTSSPTPETPIILPAVETARDRATKESLRKAQLFVDSNPKEYQEQIRRFEQAAIDAKGTAFENDVTKALEGARRRVQEAASAELRALDEQARVVSAKEDFKRAVEIYDEA
;
A
#
# COMPACT_ATOMS: atom_id res chain seq x y z
N MET A 1 20.31 -3.42 -16.70
CA MET A 1 19.27 -2.60 -16.02
C MET A 1 17.92 -3.15 -16.44
N GLY A 2 17.13 -3.68 -15.49
CA GLY A 2 15.83 -4.28 -15.81
C GLY A 2 14.79 -3.22 -16.15
N GLN A 3 13.95 -3.48 -17.15
CA GLN A 3 12.78 -2.64 -17.44
C GLN A 3 11.67 -2.97 -16.43
N GLU A 4 11.09 -1.96 -15.81
CA GLU A 4 9.94 -2.13 -14.92
C GLU A 4 8.73 -2.59 -15.73
N ILE A 5 8.11 -3.70 -15.33
CA ILE A 5 6.89 -4.22 -15.93
C ILE A 5 5.76 -4.01 -14.92
N SER A 6 4.72 -3.28 -15.34
CA SER A 6 3.49 -3.11 -14.59
C SER A 6 2.33 -3.74 -15.38
N TYR A 7 1.19 -3.97 -14.74
CA TYR A 7 -0.01 -4.44 -15.41
C TYR A 7 -1.13 -3.43 -15.21
N CYS A 8 -1.97 -3.26 -16.24
CA CYS A 8 -3.14 -2.40 -16.13
C CYS A 8 -4.13 -3.00 -15.12
N LEU A 9 -4.56 -2.24 -14.12
CA LEU A 9 -5.50 -2.69 -13.09
C LEU A 9 -6.80 -3.28 -13.68
N ASN A 10 -7.33 -2.66 -14.74
CA ASN A 10 -8.62 -3.03 -15.31
C ASN A 10 -8.51 -4.18 -16.33
N CYS A 11 -7.69 -4.02 -17.38
CA CYS A 11 -7.62 -4.99 -18.49
C CYS A 11 -6.45 -6.00 -18.37
N GLN A 12 -5.62 -5.92 -17.33
CA GLN A 12 -4.44 -6.77 -17.10
C GLN A 12 -3.42 -6.76 -18.27
N ASN A 13 -3.48 -5.77 -19.16
CA ASN A 13 -2.51 -5.63 -20.23
C ASN A 13 -1.13 -5.27 -19.67
N GLN A 14 -0.07 -5.84 -20.23
CA GLN A 14 1.30 -5.60 -19.79
C GLN A 14 1.74 -4.19 -20.21
N LEU A 15 2.16 -3.39 -19.24
CA LEU A 15 2.64 -2.02 -19.41
C LEU A 15 4.14 -1.98 -19.16
N ARG A 16 4.89 -1.47 -20.13
CA ARG A 16 6.35 -1.30 -20.02
C ARG A 16 6.70 0.15 -19.75
N SER A 17 7.92 0.39 -19.28
CA SER A 17 8.45 1.76 -19.07
C SER A 17 8.22 2.69 -20.28
N ILE A 18 8.34 2.17 -21.50
CA ILE A 18 8.13 2.93 -22.74
C ILE A 18 6.68 3.38 -22.96
N ASP A 19 5.70 2.68 -22.37
CA ASP A 19 4.28 3.04 -22.47
C ASP A 19 3.97 4.23 -21.56
N PHE A 20 4.64 4.33 -20.41
CA PHE A 20 4.55 5.50 -19.54
C PHE A 20 5.20 6.73 -20.19
N GLU A 21 6.38 6.55 -20.80
CA GLU A 21 7.08 7.63 -21.53
C GLU A 21 6.27 8.16 -22.73
N LYS A 22 5.53 7.28 -23.41
CA LYS A 22 4.67 7.63 -24.55
C LYS A 22 3.29 8.14 -24.14
N GLY A 23 2.97 8.22 -22.85
CA GLY A 23 1.64 8.58 -22.37
C GLY A 23 0.54 7.55 -22.70
N LYS A 24 0.92 6.29 -22.97
CA LYS A 24 0.00 5.16 -23.16
C LYS A 24 -0.39 4.48 -21.83
N ALA A 25 0.30 4.82 -20.75
CA ALA A 25 0.06 4.30 -19.41
C ALA A 25 0.28 5.39 -18.38
N TYR A 26 -0.48 5.33 -17.29
CA TYR A 26 -0.40 6.28 -16.18
C TYR A 26 -0.16 5.52 -14.87
N LYS A 27 0.76 6.02 -14.03
CA LYS A 27 0.96 5.52 -12.67
C LYS A 27 0.05 6.29 -11.71
N LEU A 28 -0.78 5.57 -10.96
CA LEU A 28 -1.56 6.10 -9.86
C LEU A 28 -0.69 6.17 -8.60
N LEU A 29 -1.02 7.09 -7.70
CA LEU A 29 -0.41 7.18 -6.37
C LEU A 29 -0.76 5.92 -5.56
N GLY A 30 0.09 4.89 -5.66
CA GLY A 30 -0.08 3.63 -4.91
C GLY A 30 0.29 2.33 -5.63
N LEU A 31 1.30 2.31 -6.51
CA LEU A 31 1.77 1.14 -7.31
C LEU A 31 0.82 0.66 -8.42
N GLU A 32 -0.39 1.18 -8.49
CA GLU A 32 -1.34 0.81 -9.54
C GLU A 32 -1.02 1.55 -10.85
N ALA A 33 -1.07 0.83 -11.97
CA ALA A 33 -0.92 1.39 -13.31
C ALA A 33 -2.19 1.15 -14.11
N VAL A 34 -2.54 2.09 -14.99
CA VAL A 34 -3.72 2.00 -15.86
C VAL A 34 -3.31 2.38 -17.29
N CYS A 35 -3.75 1.63 -18.29
CA CYS A 35 -3.53 1.99 -19.69
C CYS A 35 -4.41 3.19 -20.11
N ALA A 36 -4.05 3.86 -21.20
CA ALA A 36 -4.78 5.02 -21.70
C ALA A 36 -6.26 4.73 -21.99
N ASP A 37 -6.59 3.52 -22.46
CA ASP A 37 -7.96 3.14 -22.78
C ASP A 37 -8.82 2.94 -21.52
N CYS A 38 -8.23 2.45 -20.43
CA CYS A 38 -8.94 2.23 -19.16
C CYS A 38 -8.91 3.45 -18.21
N ALA A 39 -8.09 4.46 -18.53
CA ALA A 39 -7.97 5.67 -17.71
C ALA A 39 -9.31 6.39 -17.46
N PRO A 40 -10.21 6.58 -18.44
CA PRO A 40 -11.46 7.31 -18.22
C PRO A 40 -12.37 6.67 -17.16
N GLU A 41 -12.37 5.34 -17.05
CA GLU A 41 -13.14 4.62 -16.04
C GLU A 41 -12.49 4.72 -14.66
N ALA A 42 -11.16 4.56 -14.59
CA ALA A 42 -10.42 4.70 -13.35
C ALA A 42 -10.53 6.12 -12.75
N LEU A 43 -10.62 7.16 -13.59
CA LEU A 43 -10.84 8.54 -13.14
C LEU A 43 -12.18 8.70 -12.40
N LYS A 44 -13.22 7.92 -12.73
CA LYS A 44 -14.53 8.06 -12.06
C LYS A 44 -14.52 7.55 -10.61
N THR A 45 -13.63 6.63 -10.28
CA THR A 45 -13.54 6.01 -8.95
C THR A 45 -12.48 6.65 -8.06
N LEU A 46 -11.61 7.49 -8.62
CA LEU A 46 -10.55 8.16 -7.88
C LEU A 46 -11.09 9.35 -7.07
N PRO A 47 -10.61 9.54 -5.83
CA PRO A 47 -10.93 10.73 -5.05
C PRO A 47 -10.47 12.01 -5.77
N PRO A 48 -11.17 13.14 -5.61
CA PRO A 48 -10.97 14.36 -6.40
C PRO A 48 -9.56 14.96 -6.28
N GLU A 49 -8.87 14.72 -5.16
CA GLU A 49 -7.48 15.14 -4.98
C GLU A 49 -6.53 14.44 -5.97
N LYS A 50 -6.76 13.15 -6.27
CA LYS A 50 -5.94 12.36 -7.18
C LYS A 50 -6.25 12.68 -8.65
N LEU A 51 -7.49 13.10 -8.95
CA LEU A 51 -7.88 13.55 -10.28
C LEU A 51 -7.05 14.73 -10.77
N GLN A 52 -6.79 15.71 -9.89
CA GLN A 52 -6.05 16.91 -10.27
C GLN A 52 -4.58 16.60 -10.59
N ALA A 53 -3.96 15.67 -9.85
CA ALA A 53 -2.60 15.21 -10.15
C ALA A 53 -2.52 14.48 -11.50
N LEU A 54 -3.50 13.64 -11.81
CA LEU A 54 -3.61 12.93 -13.08
C LEU A 54 -3.87 13.87 -14.26
N GLN A 55 -4.77 14.83 -14.09
CA GLN A 55 -5.03 15.86 -15.11
C GLN A 55 -3.77 16.68 -15.42
N ARG A 56 -2.98 17.04 -14.39
CA ARG A 56 -1.67 17.70 -14.60
C ARG A 56 -0.69 16.80 -15.34
N ALA A 57 -0.65 15.50 -15.03
CA ALA A 57 0.23 14.55 -15.71
C ALA A 57 -0.16 14.30 -17.17
N MET A 58 -1.46 14.27 -17.49
CA MET A 58 -1.96 14.13 -18.87
C MET A 58 -1.81 15.41 -19.70
N GLY A 59 -1.91 16.58 -19.05
CA GLY A 59 -1.77 17.88 -19.71
C GLY A 59 -0.31 18.33 -19.87
N ALA A 60 0.63 17.71 -19.17
CA ALA A 60 2.05 17.99 -19.35
C ALA A 60 2.51 17.43 -20.71
N PRO A 61 3.09 18.25 -21.60
CA PRO A 61 3.70 17.73 -22.82
C PRO A 61 4.74 16.67 -22.46
N PRO A 62 4.82 15.56 -23.21
CA PRO A 62 5.76 14.49 -22.90
C PRO A 62 7.17 15.08 -22.78
N PRO A 63 7.94 14.71 -21.74
CA PRO A 63 9.27 15.26 -21.54
C PRO A 63 10.07 14.95 -22.81
N THR A 64 10.38 16.01 -23.58
CA THR A 64 11.22 15.87 -24.77
C THR A 64 12.49 15.18 -24.31
N PRO A 65 12.81 13.97 -24.80
CA PRO A 65 14.00 13.26 -24.35
C PRO A 65 15.18 14.19 -24.54
N PRO A 66 16.13 14.26 -23.57
CA PRO A 66 17.28 15.13 -23.70
C PRO A 66 17.92 14.82 -25.04
N ARG A 67 17.89 15.83 -25.92
CA ARG A 67 18.44 15.76 -27.27
C ARG A 67 19.91 15.42 -27.03
N ARG A 68 20.28 14.14 -27.15
CA ARG A 68 21.68 13.71 -27.09
C ARG A 68 22.37 14.55 -28.14
N GLY A 69 23.13 15.54 -27.68
CA GLY A 69 23.97 16.34 -28.53
C GLY A 69 24.92 15.38 -29.20
N THR A 70 24.65 15.07 -30.46
CA THR A 70 25.66 14.63 -31.39
C THR A 70 26.61 15.81 -31.52
N GLU A 71 27.60 15.86 -30.63
CA GLU A 71 28.79 16.66 -30.86
C GLU A 71 29.34 16.25 -32.22
N ARG A 72 29.40 17.25 -33.08
CA ARG A 72 29.92 17.18 -34.43
C ARG A 72 31.42 16.87 -34.33
N MET A 73 31.81 15.66 -34.68
CA MET A 73 33.16 15.41 -35.17
C MET A 73 33.17 15.77 -36.67
N PRO A 74 34.10 16.63 -37.14
CA PRO A 74 34.15 17.00 -38.54
C PRO A 74 34.89 15.94 -39.38
N LEU A 75 34.26 15.65 -40.53
CA LEU A 75 34.84 15.27 -41.82
C LEU A 75 35.94 14.19 -41.87
N ALA A 76 35.55 13.01 -42.36
CA ALA A 76 36.33 12.30 -43.35
C ALA A 76 35.41 11.73 -44.45
N THR A 77 35.70 12.21 -45.65
CA THR A 77 35.13 11.93 -46.96
C THR A 77 35.27 10.45 -47.34
N SER A 78 34.18 9.78 -47.77
CA SER A 78 34.15 9.02 -49.03
C SER A 78 32.88 8.15 -49.22
N THR A 79 32.18 8.47 -50.31
CA THR A 79 31.48 7.59 -51.28
C THR A 79 30.09 6.99 -50.98
N PRO A 80 29.18 7.00 -51.98
CA PRO A 80 27.82 6.49 -51.88
C PRO A 80 27.69 5.07 -52.45
N LYS A 81 26.85 4.22 -51.85
CA LYS A 81 26.32 3.02 -52.52
C LYS A 81 24.89 2.70 -52.12
N ARG A 82 23.99 3.20 -52.98
CA ARG A 82 22.81 2.57 -53.59
C ARG A 82 22.40 1.16 -53.11
N GLY A 83 21.10 1.00 -52.85
CA GLY A 83 20.36 -0.27 -52.78
C GLY A 83 20.14 -0.75 -51.34
N THR A 84 18.97 -1.19 -50.88
CA THR A 84 17.77 -1.68 -51.56
C THR A 84 16.62 -1.58 -50.56
N GLU A 85 15.50 -1.08 -51.06
CA GLU A 85 14.15 -1.24 -50.55
C GLU A 85 13.88 -2.66 -50.02
N ARG A 86 13.50 -2.78 -48.74
CA ARG A 86 12.76 -3.93 -48.21
C ARG A 86 11.73 -3.50 -47.15
N VAL A 87 10.49 -3.43 -47.63
CA VAL A 87 9.22 -3.87 -47.03
C VAL A 87 8.94 -3.55 -45.55
N PRO A 88 7.90 -2.74 -45.24
CA PRO A 88 7.37 -2.66 -43.88
C PRO A 88 6.66 -3.97 -43.51
N MET A 89 7.19 -4.66 -42.50
CA MET A 89 6.50 -5.77 -41.85
C MET A 89 5.31 -5.20 -41.06
N ALA A 90 4.10 -5.37 -41.60
CA ALA A 90 2.87 -5.12 -40.88
C ALA A 90 2.76 -6.12 -39.73
N THR A 91 3.00 -5.66 -38.50
CA THR A 91 2.57 -6.38 -37.31
C THR A 91 1.06 -6.26 -37.22
N GLY A 92 0.37 -7.33 -37.60
CA GLY A 92 -1.08 -7.48 -37.44
C GLY A 92 -1.47 -7.30 -35.98
N SER A 93 -2.12 -6.17 -35.69
CA SER A 93 -2.93 -5.98 -34.49
C SER A 93 -4.09 -6.97 -34.57
N SER A 94 -3.91 -8.13 -33.96
CA SER A 94 -4.98 -9.08 -33.69
C SER A 94 -5.88 -8.46 -32.62
N SER A 95 -6.84 -7.64 -33.08
CA SER A 95 -7.98 -7.23 -32.28
C SER A 95 -8.86 -8.47 -32.09
N ARG A 96 -8.57 -9.22 -31.02
CA ARG A 96 -9.48 -10.23 -30.49
C ARG A 96 -10.70 -9.46 -29.97
N ARG A 97 -11.77 -9.42 -30.77
CA ARG A 97 -13.09 -8.97 -30.32
C ARG A 97 -13.49 -9.89 -29.17
N ILE A 98 -13.38 -9.38 -27.95
CA ILE A 98 -14.00 -10.00 -26.78
C ILE A 98 -15.51 -9.83 -26.97
N PRO A 99 -16.30 -10.91 -26.97
CA PRO A 99 -17.74 -10.79 -27.08
C PRO A 99 -18.26 -9.92 -25.93
N ALA A 100 -19.08 -8.93 -26.28
CA ALA A 100 -19.80 -8.12 -25.31
C ALA A 100 -20.64 -9.05 -24.44
N VAL A 101 -20.24 -9.18 -23.18
CA VAL A 101 -21.03 -9.88 -22.17
C VAL A 101 -22.12 -8.92 -21.76
N GLU A 102 -23.30 -9.07 -22.36
CA GLU A 102 -24.55 -8.50 -21.85
C GLU A 102 -24.92 -9.20 -20.54
N ASP A 103 -24.28 -8.80 -19.44
CA ASP A 103 -24.62 -9.30 -18.11
C ASP A 103 -25.78 -8.49 -17.50
N GLY A 104 -26.97 -8.73 -18.03
CA GLY A 104 -28.24 -8.50 -17.34
C GLY A 104 -28.58 -9.60 -16.33
N ARG A 105 -27.57 -10.24 -15.72
CA ARG A 105 -27.73 -11.37 -14.81
C ARG A 105 -27.79 -10.92 -13.35
N ASN A 106 -29.02 -10.85 -12.84
CA ASN A 106 -29.43 -11.05 -11.45
C ASN A 106 -28.38 -10.71 -10.38
N LEU A 107 -28.33 -9.45 -9.96
CA LEU A 107 -27.51 -8.97 -8.83
C LEU A 107 -27.65 -9.84 -7.56
N ARG A 108 -28.81 -10.49 -7.39
CA ARG A 108 -29.08 -11.45 -6.32
C ARG A 108 -28.19 -12.70 -6.35
N SER A 109 -27.85 -13.26 -7.52
CA SER A 109 -26.99 -14.44 -7.58
C SER A 109 -25.54 -14.10 -7.26
N VAL A 110 -25.09 -12.90 -7.64
CA VAL A 110 -23.75 -12.40 -7.32
C VAL A 110 -23.61 -12.17 -5.81
N LEU A 111 -24.61 -11.54 -5.18
CA LEU A 111 -24.62 -11.32 -3.73
C LEU A 111 -24.61 -12.62 -2.92
N LEU A 112 -25.36 -13.64 -3.35
CA LEU A 112 -25.36 -14.96 -2.70
C LEU A 112 -24.00 -15.67 -2.84
N PHE A 113 -23.33 -15.52 -3.98
CA PHE A 113 -22.01 -16.12 -4.20
C PHE A 113 -20.93 -15.46 -3.33
N VAL A 114 -20.96 -14.13 -3.19
CA VAL A 114 -20.03 -13.39 -2.33
C VAL A 114 -20.26 -13.74 -0.86
N ALA A 115 -21.51 -13.83 -0.41
CA ALA A 115 -21.83 -14.24 0.96
C ALA A 115 -21.34 -15.67 1.26
N PHE A 116 -21.54 -16.61 0.34
CA PHE A 116 -21.08 -17.99 0.50
C PHE A 116 -19.54 -18.08 0.56
N LEU A 117 -18.85 -17.31 -0.30
CA LEU A 117 -17.39 -17.28 -0.33
C LEU A 117 -16.82 -16.71 0.98
N ALA A 118 -17.42 -15.67 1.54
CA ALA A 118 -17.00 -15.08 2.81
C ALA A 118 -17.12 -16.08 3.98
N VAL A 119 -18.22 -16.84 4.04
CA VAL A 119 -18.42 -17.87 5.07
C VAL A 119 -17.43 -19.02 4.91
N ALA A 120 -17.15 -19.46 3.67
CA ALA A 120 -16.17 -20.51 3.40
C ALA A 120 -14.73 -20.10 3.81
N ILE A 121 -14.34 -18.85 3.55
CA ILE A 121 -13.04 -18.31 3.96
C ILE A 121 -12.92 -18.24 5.48
N LEU A 122 -13.97 -17.76 6.17
CA LEU A 122 -14.03 -17.75 7.64
C LEU A 122 -13.91 -19.16 8.22
N ALA A 123 -14.66 -20.13 7.68
CA ALA A 123 -14.60 -21.52 8.12
C ALA A 123 -13.21 -22.14 7.91
N ALA A 124 -12.56 -21.87 6.77
CA ALA A 124 -11.19 -22.30 6.52
C ALA A 124 -10.20 -21.66 7.51
N PHE A 125 -10.35 -20.38 7.82
CA PHE A 125 -9.49 -19.69 8.78
C PHE A 125 -9.59 -20.29 10.18
N PHE A 126 -10.81 -20.63 10.64
CA PHE A 126 -11.01 -21.31 11.93
C PHE A 126 -10.47 -22.75 11.93
N ALA A 127 -10.62 -23.48 10.82
CA ALA A 127 -10.09 -24.84 10.69
C ALA A 127 -8.54 -24.88 10.69
N LEU A 128 -7.89 -23.87 10.12
CA LEU A 128 -6.42 -23.80 10.09
C LEU A 128 -5.81 -23.24 11.38
N SER A 129 -6.57 -22.46 12.16
CA SER A 129 -6.06 -21.83 13.39
C SER A 129 -5.92 -22.79 14.58
N GLY A 130 -6.57 -23.96 14.54
CA GLY A 130 -6.59 -24.94 15.64
C GLY A 130 -5.35 -25.84 15.79
N ARG A 131 -4.30 -25.70 14.96
CA ARG A 131 -3.12 -26.59 15.00
C ARG A 131 -1.82 -25.85 15.26
N ARG A 132 -1.63 -25.28 16.46
CA ARG A 132 -0.28 -24.94 16.97
C ARG A 132 -0.18 -25.12 18.49
N THR A 133 -0.26 -26.37 18.96
CA THR A 133 0.39 -26.78 20.21
C THR A 133 1.78 -27.28 19.84
N SER A 134 2.75 -26.37 19.80
CA SER A 134 4.16 -26.75 19.72
C SER A 134 4.64 -26.97 21.16
N GLU A 135 4.56 -28.21 21.60
CA GLU A 135 5.14 -28.68 22.85
C GLU A 135 6.66 -28.56 22.75
N ILE A 136 7.21 -27.51 23.36
CA ILE A 136 8.65 -27.29 23.46
C ILE A 136 9.17 -28.27 24.50
N ALA A 137 9.70 -29.39 24.03
CA ALA A 137 10.47 -30.31 24.86
C ALA A 137 11.70 -29.59 25.46
N PRO A 138 11.98 -29.72 26.78
CA PRO A 138 13.16 -29.16 27.41
C PRO A 138 14.42 -29.90 26.91
N ARG A 139 15.30 -29.20 26.18
CA ARG A 139 16.62 -29.72 25.82
C ARG A 139 17.56 -29.67 27.04
N PRO A 140 18.36 -30.72 27.28
CA PRO A 140 19.35 -30.75 28.35
C PRO A 140 20.48 -29.74 28.09
N THR A 141 20.78 -28.94 29.10
CA THR A 141 21.93 -28.04 29.22
C THR A 141 23.22 -28.81 29.03
N THR A 142 23.84 -28.67 27.86
CA THR A 142 25.24 -29.01 27.64
C THR A 142 26.04 -27.71 27.79
N SER A 143 26.75 -27.59 28.91
CA SER A 143 27.67 -26.51 29.23
C SER A 143 28.84 -26.51 28.22
N SER A 144 28.72 -25.72 27.17
CA SER A 144 29.83 -25.43 26.26
C SER A 144 30.67 -24.28 26.84
N PRO A 145 32.02 -24.35 26.76
CA PRO A 145 32.90 -23.35 27.33
C PRO A 145 32.67 -21.98 26.69
N THR A 146 32.48 -20.98 27.56
CA THR A 146 32.28 -19.57 27.24
C THR A 146 33.37 -19.07 26.28
N PRO A 147 33.04 -18.74 25.01
CA PRO A 147 33.93 -18.00 24.16
C PRO A 147 34.13 -16.62 24.77
N GLU A 148 35.38 -16.16 24.90
CA GLU A 148 35.72 -14.81 25.34
C GLU A 148 34.91 -13.79 24.53
N THR A 149 33.90 -13.20 25.19
CA THR A 149 33.07 -12.16 24.61
C THR A 149 33.99 -11.02 24.17
N PRO A 150 34.08 -10.71 22.87
CA PRO A 150 34.85 -9.55 22.43
C PRO A 150 34.30 -8.32 23.16
N ILE A 151 35.18 -7.55 23.77
CA ILE A 151 34.85 -6.29 24.43
C ILE A 151 34.30 -5.34 23.36
N ILE A 152 32.98 -5.33 23.19
CA ILE A 152 32.28 -4.41 22.31
C ILE A 152 32.37 -3.05 22.97
N LEU A 153 33.29 -2.21 22.49
CA LEU A 153 33.28 -0.80 22.83
C LEU A 153 31.90 -0.22 22.45
N PRO A 154 31.30 0.63 23.31
CA PRO A 154 29.99 1.20 23.05
C PRO A 154 30.02 1.89 21.68
N ALA A 155 29.15 1.43 20.78
CA ALA A 155 29.02 2.02 19.46
C ALA A 155 28.81 3.52 19.61
N VAL A 156 29.66 4.31 18.95
CA VAL A 156 29.59 5.78 18.98
C VAL A 156 28.21 6.18 18.49
N GLU A 157 27.42 6.80 19.39
CA GLU A 157 26.05 7.21 19.10
C GLU A 157 26.04 8.18 17.92
N THR A 158 25.36 7.80 16.84
CA THR A 158 25.31 8.61 15.63
C THR A 158 24.39 9.82 15.83
N ALA A 159 24.54 10.85 14.99
CA ALA A 159 23.58 11.97 14.99
C ALA A 159 22.14 11.50 14.70
N ARG A 160 22.00 10.41 13.93
CA ARG A 160 20.72 9.79 13.59
C ARG A 160 20.08 9.14 14.82
N ASP A 161 20.86 8.43 15.62
CA ASP A 161 20.40 7.82 16.87
C ASP A 161 19.83 8.86 17.85
N ARG A 162 20.50 10.01 17.98
CA ARG A 162 20.02 11.12 18.82
C ARG A 162 18.69 11.69 18.31
N ALA A 163 18.57 11.90 17.00
CA ALA A 163 17.32 12.40 16.40
C ALA A 163 16.15 11.42 16.62
N THR A 164 16.39 10.12 16.46
CA THR A 164 15.40 9.06 16.72
C THR A 164 14.95 9.03 18.18
N LYS A 165 15.89 9.13 19.14
CA LYS A 165 15.55 9.20 20.57
C LYS A 165 14.71 10.43 20.88
N GLU A 166 15.03 11.57 20.27
CA GLU A 166 14.28 12.81 20.47
C GLU A 166 12.87 12.74 19.89
N SER A 167 12.70 12.19 18.68
CA SER A 167 11.37 12.03 18.06
C SER A 167 10.50 11.04 18.84
N LEU A 168 11.08 9.91 19.30
CA LEU A 168 10.38 8.96 20.17
C LEU A 168 9.95 9.60 21.50
N ARG A 169 10.85 10.36 22.15
CA ARG A 169 10.55 11.08 23.40
C ARG A 169 9.42 12.10 23.20
N LYS A 170 9.43 12.85 22.09
CA LYS A 170 8.36 13.80 21.74
C LYS A 170 7.01 13.10 21.54
N ALA A 171 7.00 11.95 20.86
CA ALA A 171 5.79 11.16 20.69
C ALA A 171 5.22 10.67 22.03
N GLN A 172 6.09 10.19 22.93
CA GLN A 172 5.68 9.74 24.28
C GLN A 172 5.12 10.89 25.11
N LEU A 173 5.81 12.03 25.18
CA LEU A 173 5.30 13.23 25.89
C LEU A 173 3.94 13.69 25.35
N PHE A 174 3.72 13.57 24.04
CA PHE A 174 2.44 13.91 23.43
C PHE A 174 1.32 12.95 23.88
N VAL A 175 1.60 11.64 23.94
CA VAL A 175 0.65 10.64 24.45
C VAL A 175 0.27 10.95 25.89
N ASP A 176 1.25 11.25 26.74
CA ASP A 176 1.03 11.54 28.16
C ASP A 176 0.20 12.82 28.34
N SER A 177 0.42 13.82 27.48
CA SER A 177 -0.29 15.11 27.55
C SER A 177 -1.66 15.09 26.88
N ASN A 178 -1.89 14.22 25.89
CA ASN A 178 -3.08 14.22 25.04
C ASN A 178 -3.63 12.79 24.86
N PRO A 179 -4.16 12.15 25.92
CA PRO A 179 -4.52 10.73 25.89
C PRO A 179 -5.67 10.41 24.92
N LYS A 180 -6.52 11.38 24.57
CA LYS A 180 -7.67 11.21 23.67
C LYS A 180 -7.35 11.50 22.19
N GLU A 181 -6.21 12.12 21.90
CA GLU A 181 -5.82 12.52 20.54
C GLU A 181 -5.14 11.38 19.78
N TYR A 182 -5.88 10.29 19.56
CA TYR A 182 -5.36 9.03 19.02
C TYR A 182 -4.71 9.15 17.63
N GLN A 183 -5.29 9.96 16.74
CA GLN A 183 -4.78 10.14 15.38
C GLN A 183 -3.44 10.87 15.37
N GLU A 184 -3.31 11.95 16.15
CA GLU A 184 -2.05 12.69 16.26
C GLU A 184 -0.98 11.85 16.98
N GLN A 185 -1.36 11.02 17.96
CA GLN A 185 -0.44 10.05 18.56
C GLN A 185 0.15 9.10 17.50
N ILE A 186 -0.69 8.47 16.66
CA ILE A 186 -0.23 7.60 15.57
C ILE A 186 0.72 8.37 14.64
N ARG A 187 0.33 9.57 14.20
CA ARG A 187 1.15 10.39 13.29
C ARG A 187 2.55 10.68 13.86
N ARG A 188 2.65 10.97 15.16
CA ARG A 188 3.94 11.23 15.84
C ARG A 188 4.81 9.98 15.91
N PHE A 189 4.23 8.81 16.19
CA PHE A 189 4.97 7.54 16.17
C PHE A 189 5.38 7.11 14.75
N GLU A 190 4.57 7.39 13.74
CA GLU A 190 4.92 7.14 12.34
C GLU A 190 6.11 7.99 11.91
N GLN A 191 6.13 9.27 12.29
CA GLN A 191 7.30 10.12 12.05
C GLN A 191 8.55 9.58 12.77
N ALA A 192 8.42 9.18 14.04
CA ALA A 192 9.54 8.59 14.77
C ALA A 192 10.04 7.29 14.09
N ALA A 193 9.15 6.46 13.54
CA ALA A 193 9.52 5.23 12.84
C ALA A 193 10.28 5.52 11.53
N ILE A 194 9.91 6.58 10.81
CA ILE A 194 10.64 7.04 9.62
C ILE A 194 12.07 7.46 10.00
N ASP A 195 12.22 8.23 11.07
CA ASP A 195 13.53 8.70 11.56
C ASP A 195 14.41 7.51 12.01
N ALA A 196 13.79 6.52 12.65
CA ALA A 196 14.44 5.32 13.19
C ALA A 196 14.93 4.33 12.13
N LYS A 197 14.47 4.43 10.88
CA LYS A 197 14.78 3.45 9.85
C LYS A 197 16.29 3.29 9.63
N GLY A 198 16.81 2.07 9.76
CA GLY A 198 18.24 1.76 9.66
C GLY A 198 19.08 2.15 10.88
N THR A 199 18.46 2.50 12.01
CA THR A 199 19.12 2.71 13.29
C THR A 199 18.92 1.49 14.21
N ALA A 200 19.68 1.42 15.31
CA ALA A 200 19.48 0.36 16.31
C ALA A 200 18.09 0.42 16.99
N PHE A 201 17.37 1.54 16.88
CA PHE A 201 16.08 1.79 17.53
C PHE A 201 14.86 1.46 16.66
N GLU A 202 15.05 1.00 15.41
CA GLU A 202 13.95 0.75 14.47
C GLU A 202 12.90 -0.21 15.05
N ASN A 203 13.34 -1.30 15.69
CA ASN A 203 12.45 -2.29 16.30
C ASN A 203 11.65 -1.71 17.47
N ASP A 204 12.30 -0.93 18.34
CA ASP A 204 11.66 -0.35 19.52
C ASP A 204 10.59 0.67 19.13
N VAL A 205 10.89 1.51 18.14
CA VAL A 205 9.95 2.52 17.64
C VAL A 205 8.78 1.86 16.89
N THR A 206 9.05 0.82 16.09
CA THR A 206 7.98 0.06 15.41
C THR A 206 7.03 -0.59 16.41
N LYS A 207 7.57 -1.21 17.47
CA LYS A 207 6.78 -1.78 18.56
C LYS A 207 5.95 -0.71 19.29
N ALA A 208 6.51 0.48 19.50
CA ALA A 208 5.78 1.60 20.10
C ALA A 208 4.62 2.09 19.20
N LEU A 209 4.84 2.17 17.89
CA LEU A 209 3.81 2.51 16.90
C LEU A 209 2.68 1.47 16.87
N GLU A 210 3.01 0.18 16.86
CA GLU A 210 2.01 -0.89 16.94
C GLU A 210 1.21 -0.82 18.24
N GLY A 211 1.88 -0.54 19.37
CA GLY A 211 1.22 -0.31 20.66
C GLY A 211 0.28 0.89 20.63
N ALA A 212 0.65 1.99 19.96
CA ALA A 212 -0.23 3.13 19.76
C ALA A 212 -1.48 2.75 18.95
N ARG A 213 -1.31 2.06 17.81
CA ARG A 213 -2.44 1.59 16.97
C ARG A 213 -3.37 0.65 17.74
N ARG A 214 -2.82 -0.26 18.56
CA ARG A 214 -3.62 -1.14 19.40
C ARG A 214 -4.46 -0.35 20.41
N ARG A 215 -3.91 0.68 21.06
CA ARG A 215 -4.66 1.54 21.98
C ARG A 215 -5.84 2.25 21.31
N VAL A 216 -5.66 2.71 20.06
CA VAL A 216 -6.76 3.31 19.28
C VAL A 216 -7.86 2.28 19.02
N GLN A 217 -7.48 1.07 18.63
CA GLN A 217 -8.44 -0.01 18.41
C GLN A 217 -9.18 -0.41 19.70
N GLU A 218 -8.46 -0.51 20.82
CA GLU A 218 -9.03 -0.81 22.14
C GLU A 218 -10.01 0.28 22.58
N ALA A 219 -9.63 1.56 22.44
CA ALA A 219 -10.48 2.70 22.77
C ALA A 219 -11.76 2.71 21.92
N ALA A 220 -11.64 2.60 20.59
CA ALA A 220 -12.79 2.52 19.69
C ALA A 220 -13.70 1.32 20.03
N SER A 221 -13.12 0.16 20.35
CA SER A 221 -13.89 -1.01 20.74
C SER A 221 -14.61 -0.83 22.09
N ALA A 222 -14.04 -0.07 23.01
CA ALA A 222 -14.65 0.24 24.29
C ALA A 222 -15.81 1.23 24.12
N GLU A 223 -15.65 2.25 23.27
CA GLU A 223 -16.71 3.21 22.93
C GLU A 223 -17.89 2.51 22.25
N LEU A 224 -17.63 1.66 21.25
CA LEU A 224 -18.68 0.87 20.59
C LEU A 224 -19.42 -0.04 21.58
N ARG A 225 -18.71 -0.72 22.49
CA ARG A 225 -19.36 -1.54 23.54
C ARG A 225 -20.24 -0.72 24.47
N ALA A 226 -19.85 0.52 24.78
CA ALA A 226 -20.64 1.40 25.61
C ALA A 226 -21.94 1.83 24.90
N LEU A 227 -21.88 2.12 23.59
CA LEU A 227 -23.04 2.42 22.75
C LEU A 227 -23.96 1.19 22.61
N ASP A 228 -23.40 0.02 22.37
CA ASP A 228 -24.13 -1.25 22.28
C ASP A 228 -24.94 -1.51 23.56
N GLU A 229 -24.35 -1.30 24.73
CA GLU A 229 -25.04 -1.49 26.00
C GLU A 229 -26.18 -0.48 26.20
N GLN A 230 -25.96 0.79 25.84
CA GLN A 230 -27.02 1.81 25.89
C GLN A 230 -28.17 1.48 24.95
N ALA A 231 -27.86 1.10 23.71
CA ALA A 231 -28.85 0.68 22.72
C ALA A 231 -29.62 -0.57 23.19
N ARG A 232 -28.94 -1.52 23.86
CA ARG A 232 -29.57 -2.72 24.43
C ARG A 232 -30.57 -2.39 25.52
N VAL A 233 -30.24 -1.47 26.43
CA VAL A 233 -31.14 -1.03 27.51
C VAL A 233 -32.39 -0.35 26.97
N VAL A 234 -32.26 0.43 25.89
CA VAL A 234 -33.40 1.09 25.22
C VAL A 234 -34.22 0.10 24.40
N SER A 235 -33.57 -0.82 23.69
CA SER A 235 -34.24 -1.87 22.91
C SER A 235 -35.04 -2.84 23.80
N ALA A 236 -34.56 -3.11 25.02
CA ALA A 236 -35.30 -3.91 26.01
C ALA A 236 -36.63 -3.26 26.45
N LYS A 237 -36.84 -1.97 26.17
CA LYS A 237 -38.10 -1.24 26.40
C LYS A 237 -38.97 -1.13 25.13
N GLU A 238 -38.58 -1.82 24.06
CA GLU A 238 -39.20 -1.74 22.72
C GLU A 238 -39.10 -0.34 22.05
N ASP A 239 -38.27 0.55 22.59
CA ASP A 239 -38.02 1.90 22.06
C ASP A 239 -36.98 1.88 20.91
N PHE A 240 -37.22 1.08 19.87
CA PHE A 240 -36.23 0.86 18.79
C PHE A 240 -35.78 2.13 18.07
N LYS A 241 -36.67 3.13 17.93
CA LYS A 241 -36.33 4.42 17.33
C LYS A 241 -35.19 5.11 18.10
N ARG A 242 -35.30 5.12 19.42
CA ARG A 242 -34.29 5.74 20.29
C ARG A 242 -33.00 4.93 20.33
N ALA A 243 -33.08 3.60 20.17
CA ALA A 243 -31.89 2.77 20.02
C ALA A 243 -31.09 3.10 18.74
N VAL A 244 -31.77 3.45 17.64
CA VAL A 244 -31.11 3.92 16.41
C VAL A 244 -30.50 5.31 16.59
N GLU A 245 -31.23 6.24 17.22
CA GLU A 245 -30.73 7.59 17.51
C GLU A 245 -29.41 7.57 18.31
N ILE A 246 -29.22 6.59 19.22
CA ILE A 246 -27.95 6.41 19.96
C ILE A 246 -26.75 6.14 19.03
N TYR A 247 -26.93 5.40 17.93
CA TYR A 247 -25.84 5.15 16.98
C TYR A 247 -25.64 6.31 16.00
N ASP A 248 -26.70 7.04 15.65
CA ASP A 248 -26.62 8.19 14.75
C ASP A 248 -25.92 9.41 15.38
N GLU A 249 -25.96 9.52 16.72
CA GLU A 249 -25.32 10.60 17.48
C GLU A 249 -23.83 10.34 17.81
N ALA A 250 -23.32 9.13 17.56
CA ALA A 250 -21.94 8.71 17.85
C ALA A 250 -20.97 8.99 16.69
#